data_AF-A0AB39XKF6-F1
#
_entry.id   AF-A0AB39XKF6-F1
#
_cell.length_a   1.000
_cell.length_b   1.000
_cell.length_c   1.000
_cell.angle_alpha   90.00
_cell.angle_beta   90.00
_cell.angle_gamma   90.00
#
_symmetry.space_group_name_H-M   'P 1'
#
loop_
_entity.id
_entity.type
_entity.pdbx_description
1 polymer ?
#
loop_
_entity_poly.entity_id
_entity_poly.type
_entity_poly.pdbx_seq_one_letter_code
_entity_poly.pdbx_strand_id
1 'polypeptide(L)' 'MFVTVVAVLCHFSSTACIEEIVTSSALDSAVTFQSCAIGGQAGLAKWKEDHPVYRSENWHIQRYKCVPGDYKLIAQHKI' A
#
# COMPACT_ATOMS: atom_id res chain seq x y z
N MET A 1 12.19 0.63 15.12
CA MET A 1 10.75 0.94 15.05
C MET A 1 10.17 0.11 13.92
N PHE A 2 9.05 -0.56 14.15
CA PHE A 2 8.36 -1.32 13.10
C PHE A 2 7.59 -0.37 12.19
N VAL A 3 7.57 -0.61 10.88
CA VAL A 3 6.86 0.21 9.89
C VAL A 3 6.14 -0.68 8.90
N THR A 4 4.89 -0.38 8.61
CA THR A 4 4.10 -1.00 7.54
C THR A 4 3.86 0.00 6.41
N VAL A 5 4.09 -0.44 5.17
CA VAL A 5 3.77 0.33 3.97
C VAL A 5 2.41 -0.09 3.46
N VAL A 6 1.49 0.85 3.34
CA VAL A 6 0.10 0.59 2.93
C VAL A 6 -0.22 1.38 1.68
N ALA A 7 -0.67 0.72 0.62
CA ALA A 7 -1.21 1.35 -0.57
C ALA A 7 -2.72 1.60 -0.39
N VAL A 8 -3.20 2.75 -0.84
CA VAL A 8 -4.63 3.01 -1.01
C VAL A 8 -4.93 2.96 -2.50
N LEU A 9 -5.67 1.94 -2.91
CA LEU A 9 -6.05 1.69 -4.29
C LEU A 9 -7.50 2.12 -4.49
N CYS A 10 -7.80 2.84 -5.57
CA CYS A 10 -9.16 3.16 -5.96
C CYS A 10 -9.47 2.55 -7.32
N HIS A 11 -10.72 2.17 -7.52
CA HIS A 11 -11.17 1.62 -8.79
C HIS A 11 -11.72 2.73 -9.68
N PHE A 12 -11.34 2.82 -10.95
CA PHE A 12 -11.76 3.92 -11.83
C PHE A 12 -13.29 4.02 -12.03
N SER A 13 -13.99 2.89 -12.06
CA SER A 13 -15.45 2.88 -12.25
C SER A 13 -16.26 3.02 -10.96
N SER A 14 -15.62 3.17 -9.79
CA SER A 14 -16.33 3.26 -8.51
C SER A 14 -15.69 4.28 -7.58
N THR A 15 -16.47 4.89 -6.71
CA THR A 15 -15.92 5.75 -5.63
C THR A 15 -15.26 4.95 -4.50
N ALA A 16 -15.18 3.61 -4.63
CA ALA A 16 -14.62 2.75 -3.61
C ALA A 16 -13.10 2.66 -3.72
N CYS A 17 -12.44 2.84 -2.57
CA CYS A 17 -11.03 2.62 -2.40
C CYS A 17 -10.80 1.56 -1.32
N ILE A 18 -9.73 0.80 -1.47
CA ILE A 18 -9.31 -0.25 -0.55
C ILE A 18 -7.88 0.02 -0.10
N GLU A 19 -7.53 -0.55 1.05
CA GLU A 19 -6.20 -0.47 1.61
C GLU A 19 -5.53 -1.84 1.48
N GLU A 20 -4.26 -1.84 1.12
CA GLU A 20 -3.48 -3.06 0.94
C GLU A 20 -2.10 -2.92 1.55
N ILE A 21 -1.64 -3.96 2.23
CA ILE A 21 -0.30 -3.97 2.81
C ILE A 21 0.69 -4.35 1.71
N VAL A 22 1.58 -3.43 1.38
CA VAL A 22 2.60 -3.60 0.35
C VAL A 22 3.79 -4.38 0.89
N THR A 23 4.30 -3.95 2.05
CA THR A 23 5.42 -4.57 2.75
C THR A 23 5.49 -4.07 4.20
N SER A 24 6.40 -4.64 4.99
CA SER A 24 6.73 -4.14 6.34
C SER A 24 8.22 -4.30 6.63
N SER A 25 8.69 -3.59 7.65
CA SER A 25 10.06 -3.70 8.16
C SER A 25 10.43 -5.10 8.70
N ALA A 26 9.45 -6.00 8.89
CA ALA A 26 9.73 -7.40 9.20
C ALA A 26 10.03 -8.26 7.96
N LEU A 27 9.51 -7.89 6.80
CA LEU A 27 9.76 -8.59 5.53
C LEU A 27 10.96 -7.99 4.79
N ASP A 28 11.16 -6.68 4.92
CA ASP A 28 12.26 -5.95 4.32
C ASP A 28 12.86 -4.98 5.33
N SER A 29 14.07 -5.30 5.82
CA SER A 29 14.78 -4.48 6.81
C SER A 29 15.21 -3.11 6.28
N ALA A 30 15.21 -2.88 4.96
CA ALA A 30 15.46 -1.56 4.37
C ALA A 30 14.26 -0.60 4.53
N VAL A 31 13.08 -1.14 4.86
CA VAL A 31 11.89 -0.35 5.17
C VAL A 31 12.07 0.30 6.54
N THR A 32 12.25 1.61 6.52
CA THR A 32 12.25 2.50 7.68
C THR A 32 11.19 3.56 7.45
N PHE A 33 10.84 4.31 8.50
CA PHE A 33 9.87 5.40 8.35
C PHE A 33 10.37 6.48 7.39
N GLN A 34 11.67 6.78 7.44
CA GLN A 34 12.32 7.75 6.56
C GLN A 34 12.38 7.26 5.11
N SER A 35 12.81 6.01 4.88
CA SER A 35 12.88 5.46 3.52
C SER A 35 11.49 5.31 2.89
N CYS A 36 10.47 4.95 3.67
CA CYS A 36 9.09 4.95 3.21
C CYS A 36 8.61 6.36 2.82
N ALA A 37 8.87 7.38 3.65
CA ALA A 37 8.41 8.75 3.40
C ALA A 37 9.07 9.41 2.17
N ILE A 38 10.33 9.05 1.87
CA ILE A 38 11.11 9.68 0.79
C ILE A 38 11.03 8.87 -0.52
N GLY A 39 11.01 7.53 -0.44
CA GLY A 39 11.19 6.64 -1.60
C GLY A 39 10.10 5.59 -1.79
N GLY A 40 9.07 5.57 -0.93
CA GLY A 40 8.05 4.51 -0.94
C GLY A 40 7.29 4.36 -2.27
N GLN A 41 7.18 5.44 -3.06
CA GLN A 41 6.47 5.42 -4.34
C GLN A 41 7.09 4.49 -5.40
N ALA A 42 8.41 4.40 -5.47
CA ALA A 42 9.09 3.57 -6.47
C ALA A 42 8.81 2.07 -6.26
N GLY A 43 8.84 1.62 -5.00
CA GLY A 43 8.49 0.25 -4.64
C GLY A 43 7.00 -0.05 -4.87
N LEU A 44 6.12 0.94 -4.68
CA LEU A 44 4.69 0.78 -4.88
C LEU A 44 4.29 0.53 -6.34
N ALA A 45 4.93 1.22 -7.29
CA ALA A 45 4.64 1.03 -8.71
C ALA A 45 4.95 -0.41 -9.15
N LYS A 46 6.15 -0.90 -8.80
CA LYS A 46 6.56 -2.28 -9.06
C LYS A 46 5.62 -3.28 -8.38
N TRP A 47 5.28 -3.06 -7.10
CA TRP A 47 4.33 -3.91 -6.38
C TRP A 47 2.99 -4.02 -7.10
N LYS A 48 2.43 -2.91 -7.60
CA LYS A 48 1.16 -2.92 -8.34
C LYS A 48 1.27 -3.73 -9.63
N GLU A 49 2.33 -3.54 -10.41
CA GLU A 49 2.57 -4.27 -11.67
C GLU A 49 2.69 -5.78 -11.47
N ASP A 50 3.33 -6.19 -10.38
CA ASP A 50 3.49 -7.59 -10.00
C ASP A 50 2.23 -8.18 -9.35
N HIS A 51 1.29 -7.34 -8.86
CA HIS A 51 0.11 -7.81 -8.14
C HIS A 51 -0.98 -8.35 -9.09
N PRO A 52 -1.44 -9.61 -8.95
CA PRO A 52 -2.34 -10.24 -9.91
C PRO A 52 -3.69 -9.54 -10.05
N VAL A 53 -4.22 -8.98 -8.95
CA VAL A 53 -5.53 -8.30 -8.94
C VAL A 53 -5.43 -6.82 -9.34
N TYR A 54 -4.34 -6.14 -8.97
CA TYR A 54 -4.26 -4.67 -9.04
C TYR A 54 -3.43 -4.15 -10.20
N ARG A 55 -2.75 -5.04 -10.94
CA ARG A 55 -1.99 -4.67 -12.14
C ARG A 55 -2.84 -4.05 -13.25
N SER A 56 -4.15 -4.32 -13.29
CA SER A 56 -5.04 -3.78 -14.33
C SER A 56 -5.11 -2.26 -14.26
N GLU A 57 -5.38 -1.61 -15.39
CA GLU A 57 -5.58 -0.16 -15.46
C GLU A 57 -6.82 0.32 -14.69
N ASN A 58 -7.77 -0.57 -14.39
CA ASN A 58 -8.97 -0.24 -13.61
C ASN A 58 -8.68 0.12 -12.14
N TRP A 59 -7.48 -0.18 -11.65
CA TRP A 59 -7.03 0.19 -10.32
C TRP A 59 -5.89 1.20 -10.41
N HIS A 60 -5.95 2.26 -9.60
CA HIS A 60 -4.84 3.19 -9.45
C HIS A 60 -4.48 3.38 -7.98
N ILE A 61 -3.19 3.57 -7.73
CA ILE A 61 -2.70 3.98 -6.41
C ILE A 61 -3.08 5.44 -6.23
N GLN A 62 -4.02 5.71 -5.33
CA GLN A 62 -4.45 7.07 -5.01
C GLN A 62 -3.46 7.74 -4.05
N ARG A 63 -2.93 6.96 -3.10
CA ARG A 63 -1.91 7.39 -2.12
C ARG A 63 -1.28 6.17 -1.46
N TYR A 64 -0.27 6.41 -0.63
CA TYR A 64 0.31 5.40 0.24
C TYR A 64 0.53 5.97 1.64
N LYS A 65 0.73 5.09 2.61
CA LYS A 65 0.95 5.44 4.01
C LYS A 65 2.16 4.70 4.55
N CYS A 66 2.92 5.39 5.39
CA CYS A 66 3.97 4.81 6.22
C CYS A 66 3.44 4.73 7.65
N VAL A 67 2.95 3.57 8.05
CA VAL A 67 2.31 3.39 9.35
C VAL A 67 3.33 2.86 10.35
N PRO A 68 3.59 3.56 11.47
CA PRO A 68 4.38 2.98 12.56
C PRO A 68 3.64 1.80 13.18
N GLY A 69 4.33 0.68 13.36
CA GLY A 69 3.76 -0.53 13.96
C GLY A 69 3.10 -1.49 12.96
N ASP A 70 2.63 -2.61 13.50
CA ASP A 70 1.95 -3.67 12.77
C ASP A 70 0.55 -3.20 12.37
N TYR A 71 0.38 -2.91 11.08
CA TYR A 71 -0.89 -2.44 10.56
C TYR A 71 -1.75 -3.64 10.15
N LYS A 72 -2.98 -3.69 10.67
CA LYS A 72 -3.97 -4.70 10.29
C LYS A 72 -5.03 -4.06 9.42
N LEU A 73 -5.28 -4.66 8.25
CA LEU A 73 -6.42 -4.31 7.42
C LEU A 73 -7.69 -4.69 8.18
N ILE A 74 -8.40 -3.69 8.68
CA ILE A 74 -9.76 -3.90 9.18
C ILE A 74 -10.60 -3.98 7.92
N ALA A 75 -11.27 -5.11 7.69
CA ALA A 75 -12.16 -5.26 6.54
C ALA A 75 -13.12 -4.06 6.53
N GLN A 76 -12.98 -3.19 5.52
CA GLN A 76 -13.83 -2.02 5.34
C GLN A 76 -15.22 -2.53 4.94
N HIS A 77 -16.03 -2.89 5.94
CA HIS A 77 -17.46 -3.09 5.78
C HIS A 77 -18.03 -1.73 5.36
N LYS A 78 -18.31 -1.60 4.05
CA LYS A 78 -19.11 -0.49 3.52
C LYS A 78 -20.44 -0.47 4.28
N ILE A 79 -20.79 0.68 4.85
CA ILE A 79 -22.18 1.01 5.23
C ILE A 79 -22.96 1.23 3.92
#